data_AF-A0A1G4MIS0-F1
#
_entry.id   AF-A0A1G4MIS0-F1
#
_cell.length_a   1.000
_cell.length_b   1.000
_cell.length_c   1.000
_cell.angle_alpha   90.00
_cell.angle_beta   90.00
_cell.angle_gamma   90.00
#
_symmetry.space_group_name_H-M   'P 1'
#
loop_
_entity.id
_entity.type
_entity.pdbx_description
1 polymer ?
#
loop_
_entity_poly.entity_id
_entity_poly.type
_entity_poly.pdbx_seq_one_letter_code
_entity_poly.pdbx_strand_id
1 'polypeptide(L)'
;MSHLQKPNAGSNESDSASTASSASIIDAEAFNRAIGGRAYEGQGEDEDHDSDNPYDNERGLAASLRGFEDTKHAGSDDQSDAEAPLQRQSTALTRVMTGFFSHRLRDDRKYLVAKFVINHVLLACMIMSIFSLYWGATYKRSSYYHKLNLLAVLQDDGALTDVLPTLIDQVPGTWHVYNSSAFQDRFGVAADEIDSKILDLVHRREYWFSFNAKPNSTAALLDSLTSASAPAFNSTDYFGSIYESGRDPTNMKSSIVPLLTELQTLYQAYYTTTFLPSLLSNVSDSLSSVPAENVAAAGVMNFSQLDYRPFNDYVLLGPLQVGLIYCILLTFFQLSLFGSIHMRLGQKLKPIHMLLYRYIIAYVNYFFLSLFFCAVSAAFQVNFTLAFGKGGFMVAWMSSWLLMAAVGGANENMITVILSFGPQYLGFWLIFWVVMNISPSFYPMALSNNFYRYGYAMPIHNGVEIFRVIFLNLDKKDLGRNYGILVAWCVLNALLFPVAMKIVIHKKKKDAQKAALASHGN
;
A
#
# COMPACT_ATOMS: atom_id res chain seq x y z
N MET A 1 50.49 26.39 -12.03
CA MET A 1 50.60 25.83 -10.66
C MET A 1 49.35 26.25 -9.91
N SER A 2 48.53 25.26 -9.52
CA SER A 2 47.46 25.25 -8.50
C SER A 2 46.34 26.30 -8.56
N HIS A 3 45.06 26.01 -8.33
CA HIS A 3 44.17 24.84 -8.28
C HIS A 3 42.82 25.40 -7.78
N LEU A 4 41.72 24.67 -8.01
CA LEU A 4 40.39 24.79 -7.36
C LEU A 4 39.40 25.77 -8.04
N GLN A 5 38.49 25.33 -8.91
CA GLN A 5 37.39 24.35 -8.79
C GLN A 5 36.15 24.93 -8.08
N LYS A 6 35.15 25.33 -8.88
CA LYS A 6 33.75 25.43 -8.46
C LYS A 6 33.19 24.02 -8.26
N PRO A 7 32.29 23.81 -7.29
CA PRO A 7 31.31 22.75 -7.40
C PRO A 7 29.86 23.25 -7.38
N ASN A 8 29.06 22.45 -8.07
CA ASN A 8 27.63 22.47 -8.32
C ASN A 8 26.75 22.55 -7.06
N ALA A 9 25.61 23.21 -7.23
CA ALA A 9 24.38 22.92 -6.51
C ALA A 9 23.84 21.56 -6.96
N GLY A 10 23.70 20.62 -6.02
CA GLY A 10 23.05 19.33 -6.23
C GLY A 10 21.81 19.22 -5.37
N SER A 11 20.65 19.26 -6.02
CA SER A 11 19.35 18.88 -5.47
C SER A 11 19.21 17.36 -5.53
N ASN A 12 19.23 16.68 -4.38
CA ASN A 12 18.86 15.27 -4.26
C ASN A 12 17.37 15.17 -3.90
N GLU A 13 16.50 15.12 -4.91
CA GLU A 13 15.13 14.63 -4.81
C GLU A 13 14.82 13.78 -6.04
N SER A 14 15.27 12.52 -6.06
CA SER A 14 14.69 11.47 -6.91
C SER A 14 15.36 10.12 -6.63
N ASP A 15 14.96 9.40 -5.58
CA ASP A 15 15.39 7.99 -5.44
C ASP A 15 14.40 7.05 -4.72
N SER A 16 13.12 7.44 -4.58
CA SER A 16 12.10 6.59 -3.94
C SER A 16 11.06 5.99 -4.88
N ALA A 17 11.13 6.26 -6.19
CA ALA A 17 10.09 5.86 -7.16
C ALA A 17 10.49 4.73 -8.13
N SER A 18 11.77 4.30 -8.17
CA SER A 18 12.24 3.32 -9.17
C SER A 18 12.27 1.86 -8.69
N THR A 19 12.11 1.60 -7.40
CA THR A 19 12.26 0.24 -6.83
C THR A 19 10.99 -0.62 -6.90
N ALA A 20 9.80 -0.03 -7.09
CA ALA A 20 8.55 -0.80 -7.18
C ALA A 20 8.25 -1.39 -8.57
N SER A 21 8.78 -0.79 -9.65
CA SER A 21 8.55 -1.27 -11.03
C SER A 21 9.44 -2.46 -11.40
N SER A 22 10.66 -2.49 -10.87
CA SER A 22 11.70 -3.45 -11.24
C SER A 22 11.45 -4.86 -10.68
N ALA A 23 10.70 -4.99 -9.58
CA ALA A 23 10.35 -6.27 -8.98
C ALA A 23 9.36 -7.09 -9.83
N SER A 24 8.47 -6.42 -10.59
CA SER A 24 7.42 -7.09 -11.38
C SER A 24 7.93 -7.79 -12.65
N ILE A 25 9.09 -7.35 -13.17
CA ILE A 25 9.67 -7.86 -14.42
C ILE A 25 10.54 -9.09 -14.15
N ILE A 26 11.25 -9.11 -13.01
CA ILE A 26 12.12 -10.23 -12.61
C ILE A 26 11.29 -11.48 -12.25
N ASP A 27 10.08 -11.30 -11.70
CA ASP A 27 9.19 -12.42 -11.35
C ASP A 27 8.56 -13.11 -12.58
N ALA A 28 8.37 -12.42 -13.71
CA ALA A 28 7.83 -13.02 -14.93
C ALA A 28 8.85 -13.95 -15.63
N GLU A 29 10.15 -13.61 -15.58
CA GLU A 29 11.21 -14.51 -16.04
C GLU A 29 11.43 -15.69 -15.10
N ALA A 30 11.33 -15.48 -13.78
CA ALA A 30 11.37 -16.56 -12.80
C ALA A 30 10.18 -17.53 -12.96
N PHE A 31 8.99 -16.99 -13.29
CA PHE A 31 7.80 -17.77 -13.61
C PHE A 31 7.99 -18.64 -14.86
N ASN A 32 8.65 -18.13 -15.91
CA ASN A 32 9.00 -18.91 -17.09
C ASN A 32 10.11 -19.95 -16.82
N ARG A 33 11.09 -19.63 -15.95
CA ARG A 33 12.12 -20.60 -15.52
C ARG A 33 11.57 -21.72 -14.64
N ALA A 34 10.54 -21.47 -13.83
CA ALA A 34 9.93 -22.50 -12.99
C ALA A 34 9.15 -23.57 -13.79
N ILE A 35 8.74 -23.25 -15.02
CA ILE A 35 8.09 -24.19 -15.95
C ILE A 35 9.12 -25.00 -16.77
N GLY A 36 10.36 -24.51 -16.88
CA GLY A 36 11.49 -25.26 -17.44
C GLY A 36 12.28 -25.97 -16.33
N GLY A 37 12.05 -27.27 -16.15
CA GLY A 37 12.71 -28.08 -15.12
C GLY A 37 14.25 -27.96 -15.10
N ARG A 38 14.80 -27.86 -13.88
CA ARG A 38 16.23 -27.86 -13.54
C ARG A 38 16.98 -29.10 -14.08
N ALA A 39 18.23 -28.90 -14.51
CA ALA A 39 19.30 -29.89 -14.35
C ALA A 39 20.36 -29.31 -13.40
N TYR A 40 20.78 -30.12 -12.42
CA TYR A 40 21.74 -29.81 -11.35
C TYR A 40 23.21 -29.96 -11.81
N GLU A 41 24.10 -29.25 -11.12
CA GLU A 41 25.57 -29.34 -11.16
C GLU A 41 26.13 -30.63 -10.50
N GLY A 42 27.31 -31.09 -10.95
CA GLY A 42 28.18 -31.99 -10.16
C GLY A 42 29.21 -32.84 -10.93
N GLN A 43 30.45 -32.33 -11.03
CA GLN A 43 31.78 -33.00 -10.98
C GLN A 43 32.05 -34.40 -11.61
N GLY A 44 33.05 -34.44 -12.51
CA GLY A 44 34.29 -35.24 -12.34
C GLY A 44 34.38 -36.67 -12.89
N GLU A 45 35.31 -36.84 -13.85
CA GLU A 45 36.11 -38.04 -14.25
C GLU A 45 35.58 -39.04 -15.30
N ASP A 46 36.26 -38.96 -16.46
CA ASP A 46 36.84 -39.97 -17.38
C ASP A 46 36.01 -40.87 -18.34
N GLU A 47 36.32 -40.65 -19.64
CA GLU A 47 36.47 -41.55 -20.83
C GLU A 47 35.32 -42.55 -21.15
N ASP A 48 34.78 -42.72 -22.37
CA ASP A 48 35.29 -42.54 -23.73
C ASP A 48 34.13 -42.53 -24.76
N HIS A 49 34.40 -41.91 -25.91
CA HIS A 49 33.82 -42.11 -27.25
C HIS A 49 32.43 -41.60 -27.72
N ASP A 50 32.54 -41.01 -28.91
CA ASP A 50 31.60 -40.78 -30.02
C ASP A 50 30.67 -39.56 -30.04
N SER A 51 31.03 -38.71 -31.00
CA SER A 51 30.39 -37.49 -31.45
C SER A 51 29.04 -37.75 -32.12
N ASP A 52 27.98 -37.10 -31.65
CA ASP A 52 26.84 -36.77 -32.51
C ASP A 52 26.14 -35.47 -32.10
N ASN A 53 25.79 -34.72 -33.14
CA ASN A 53 25.42 -33.30 -33.19
C ASN A 53 24.03 -33.01 -32.57
N PRO A 54 23.86 -32.04 -31.66
CA PRO A 54 22.59 -31.82 -30.95
C PRO A 54 21.66 -30.89 -31.74
N TYR A 55 20.93 -31.43 -32.73
CA TYR A 55 19.80 -30.74 -33.37
C TYR A 55 18.52 -31.57 -33.55
N ASP A 56 18.45 -32.80 -33.04
CA ASP A 56 17.31 -33.70 -33.34
C ASP A 56 16.21 -33.82 -32.27
N ASN A 57 16.30 -33.11 -31.14
CA ASN A 57 15.33 -33.33 -30.03
C ASN A 57 14.10 -32.38 -30.01
N GLU A 58 13.89 -31.53 -31.02
CA GLU A 58 12.68 -30.69 -31.12
C GLU A 58 11.55 -31.32 -31.96
N ARG A 59 11.76 -32.49 -32.58
CA ARG A 59 10.74 -33.17 -33.40
C ARG A 59 9.90 -34.21 -32.64
N GLY A 60 10.29 -34.62 -31.43
CA GLY A 60 9.57 -35.63 -30.64
C GLY A 60 8.29 -35.12 -29.94
N LEU A 61 8.21 -33.83 -29.60
CA LEU A 61 7.08 -33.30 -28.80
C LEU A 61 5.87 -32.93 -29.66
N ALA A 62 6.08 -32.55 -30.92
CA ALA A 62 5.01 -32.20 -31.87
C ALA A 62 4.25 -33.42 -32.42
N ALA A 63 4.82 -34.62 -32.31
CA ALA A 63 4.20 -35.87 -32.78
C ALA A 63 3.18 -36.46 -31.78
N SER A 64 3.12 -35.98 -30.54
CA SER A 64 2.21 -36.50 -29.50
C SER A 64 0.80 -35.87 -29.50
N LEU A 65 0.54 -34.87 -30.35
CA LEU A 65 -0.73 -34.11 -30.40
C LEU A 65 -1.55 -34.33 -31.69
N ARG A 66 -1.20 -35.31 -32.52
CA ARG A 66 -1.99 -35.75 -33.68
C ARG A 66 -2.08 -37.27 -33.70
N GLY A 67 -3.01 -37.82 -32.93
CA GLY A 67 -3.24 -39.26 -32.91
C GLY A 67 -4.51 -39.60 -32.15
N PHE A 68 -5.68 -39.28 -32.74
CA PHE A 68 -6.97 -39.83 -32.34
C PHE A 68 -7.94 -39.74 -33.54
N GLU A 69 -7.82 -40.73 -34.42
CA GLU A 69 -8.69 -41.17 -35.52
C GLU A 69 -7.77 -42.14 -36.30
N ASP A 70 -7.96 -43.45 -36.44
CA ASP A 70 -9.09 -44.35 -36.33
C ASP A 70 -8.54 -45.73 -35.90
N THR A 71 -9.35 -46.54 -35.23
CA THR A 71 -9.06 -47.95 -34.97
C THR A 71 -10.00 -48.79 -35.83
N LYS A 72 -9.48 -49.72 -36.67
CA LYS A 72 -10.09 -51.05 -36.93
C LYS A 72 -9.28 -51.96 -37.89
N HIS A 73 -9.02 -53.17 -37.37
CA HIS A 73 -8.93 -54.52 -37.98
C HIS A 73 -7.90 -54.92 -39.06
N ALA A 74 -6.88 -55.64 -38.58
CA ALA A 74 -6.51 -57.04 -38.86
C ALA A 74 -6.82 -57.71 -40.22
N GLY A 75 -5.80 -58.37 -40.80
CA GLY A 75 -5.91 -59.44 -41.81
C GLY A 75 -4.62 -59.65 -42.61
N SER A 76 -4.20 -60.91 -42.78
CA SER A 76 -2.89 -61.40 -43.22
C SER A 76 -2.75 -61.71 -44.72
N ASP A 77 -1.48 -61.85 -45.12
CA ASP A 77 -0.87 -62.66 -46.20
C ASP A 77 -1.03 -62.34 -47.70
N ASP A 78 0.18 -62.31 -48.30
CA ASP A 78 0.63 -62.86 -49.59
C ASP A 78 0.69 -62.03 -50.88
N GLN A 79 1.68 -62.45 -51.67
CA GLN A 79 2.38 -61.80 -52.78
C GLN A 79 1.58 -61.55 -54.07
N SER A 80 2.06 -60.53 -54.80
CA SER A 80 2.39 -60.51 -56.24
C SER A 80 1.72 -59.42 -57.09
N ASP A 81 2.55 -58.90 -57.99
CA ASP A 81 2.26 -58.23 -59.26
C ASP A 81 1.87 -56.75 -59.28
N ALA A 82 2.94 -55.97 -59.41
CA ALA A 82 3.10 -54.81 -60.30
C ALA A 82 1.83 -54.27 -61.00
N GLU A 83 1.31 -53.17 -60.46
CA GLU A 83 0.80 -52.04 -61.23
C GLU A 83 0.93 -50.78 -60.38
N ALA A 84 1.67 -49.78 -60.87
CA ALA A 84 1.98 -48.57 -60.13
C ALA A 84 0.70 -47.72 -59.92
N PRO A 85 0.25 -47.46 -58.68
CA PRO A 85 -0.72 -46.40 -58.44
C PRO A 85 0.05 -45.10 -58.32
N LEU A 86 -0.36 -44.08 -59.09
CA LEU A 86 0.10 -42.71 -58.99
C LEU A 86 0.07 -42.24 -57.52
N GLN A 87 1.23 -42.29 -56.88
CA GLN A 87 1.42 -41.81 -55.53
C GLN A 87 1.29 -40.29 -55.60
N ARG A 88 0.12 -39.76 -55.20
CA ARG A 88 -0.04 -38.34 -54.87
C ARG A 88 0.99 -38.04 -53.78
N GLN A 89 2.18 -37.57 -54.17
CA GLN A 89 3.11 -36.94 -53.27
C GLN A 89 2.37 -35.75 -52.65
N SER A 90 1.90 -35.91 -51.41
CA SER A 90 1.56 -34.78 -50.57
C SER A 90 2.85 -33.99 -50.39
N THR A 91 2.99 -32.92 -51.16
CA THR A 91 4.11 -31.99 -51.04
C THR A 91 4.02 -31.39 -49.64
N ALA A 92 4.82 -31.90 -48.71
CA ALA A 92 4.92 -31.33 -47.38
C ALA A 92 5.50 -29.91 -47.55
N LEU A 93 4.63 -28.89 -47.45
CA LEU A 93 5.02 -27.49 -47.53
C LEU A 93 6.08 -27.21 -46.45
N THR A 94 7.34 -27.09 -46.86
CA THR A 94 8.45 -26.70 -45.99
C THR A 94 8.25 -25.25 -45.56
N ARG A 95 8.19 -25.02 -44.24
CA ARG A 95 8.08 -23.68 -43.67
C ARG A 95 9.38 -22.92 -43.95
N VAL A 96 9.36 -22.07 -44.97
CA VAL A 96 10.51 -21.22 -45.30
C VAL A 96 10.59 -20.07 -44.29
N MET A 97 11.63 -20.07 -43.47
CA MET A 97 12.01 -18.92 -42.63
C MET A 97 12.36 -17.74 -43.57
N THR A 98 11.76 -16.57 -43.36
CA THR A 98 12.00 -15.39 -44.20
C THR A 98 12.39 -14.18 -43.38
N GLY A 99 13.13 -13.24 -43.99
CA GLY A 99 13.48 -11.98 -43.34
C GLY A 99 12.27 -11.07 -43.12
N PHE A 100 12.32 -10.24 -42.07
CA PHE A 100 11.23 -9.38 -41.62
C PHE A 100 10.66 -8.45 -42.71
N PHE A 101 11.51 -7.98 -43.62
CA PHE A 101 11.14 -7.08 -44.73
C PHE A 101 10.71 -7.81 -46.01
N SER A 102 10.62 -9.14 -46.01
CA SER A 102 10.16 -9.89 -47.18
C SER A 102 8.72 -9.51 -47.54
N HIS A 103 8.38 -9.57 -48.84
CA HIS A 103 7.03 -9.24 -49.30
C HIS A 103 5.96 -10.18 -48.72
N ARG A 104 6.35 -11.40 -48.30
CA ARG A 104 5.47 -12.41 -47.69
C ARG A 104 4.93 -11.99 -46.31
N LEU A 105 5.67 -11.17 -45.57
CA LEU A 105 5.26 -10.65 -44.26
C LEU A 105 4.56 -9.28 -44.34
N ARG A 106 4.16 -8.82 -45.53
CA ARG A 106 3.58 -7.46 -45.68
C ARG A 106 2.28 -7.29 -44.88
N ASP A 107 1.42 -8.29 -44.86
CA ASP A 107 0.16 -8.24 -44.12
C ASP A 107 0.38 -8.49 -42.62
N ASP A 108 1.34 -9.34 -42.25
CA ASP A 108 1.76 -9.52 -40.87
C ASP A 108 2.38 -8.23 -40.28
N ARG A 109 3.15 -7.47 -41.07
CA ARG A 109 3.68 -6.16 -40.66
C ARG A 109 2.55 -5.14 -40.43
N LYS A 110 1.54 -5.10 -41.28
CA LYS A 110 0.37 -4.24 -41.08
C LYS A 110 -0.40 -4.63 -39.82
N TYR A 111 -0.60 -5.93 -39.60
CA TYR A 111 -1.23 -6.45 -38.39
C TYR A 111 -0.41 -6.11 -37.14
N LEU A 112 0.91 -6.28 -37.20
CA LEU A 112 1.84 -5.92 -36.13
C LEU A 112 1.74 -4.43 -35.79
N VAL A 113 1.82 -3.53 -36.78
CA VAL A 113 1.71 -2.09 -36.55
C VAL A 113 0.33 -1.72 -36.00
N ALA A 114 -0.74 -2.28 -36.54
CA ALA A 114 -2.10 -2.04 -36.02
C ALA A 114 -2.24 -2.50 -34.56
N LYS A 115 -1.78 -3.71 -34.24
CA LYS A 115 -1.80 -4.22 -32.86
C LYS A 115 -0.86 -3.45 -31.94
N PHE A 116 0.30 -3.02 -32.43
CA PHE A 116 1.23 -2.18 -31.69
C PHE A 116 0.56 -0.87 -31.27
N VAL A 117 -0.07 -0.17 -32.21
CA VAL A 117 -0.78 1.10 -31.93
C VAL A 117 -1.95 0.86 -30.98
N ILE A 118 -2.81 -0.13 -31.25
CA ILE A 118 -3.97 -0.44 -30.40
C ILE A 118 -3.52 -0.78 -28.97
N ASN A 119 -2.49 -1.61 -28.81
CA ASN A 119 -1.99 -1.99 -27.49
C ASN A 119 -1.37 -0.80 -26.74
N HIS A 120 -0.65 0.10 -27.43
CA HIS A 120 -0.10 1.31 -26.81
C HIS A 120 -1.18 2.31 -26.42
N VAL A 121 -2.21 2.51 -27.25
CA VAL A 121 -3.36 3.35 -26.90
C VAL A 121 -4.08 2.76 -25.68
N LEU A 122 -4.30 1.44 -25.65
CA LEU A 122 -4.93 0.78 -24.51
C LEU A 122 -4.10 0.92 -23.24
N LEU A 123 -2.78 0.75 -23.32
CA LEU A 123 -1.86 0.94 -22.19
C LEU A 123 -1.83 2.40 -21.73
N ALA A 124 -1.83 3.37 -22.64
CA ALA A 124 -1.88 4.79 -22.31
C ALA A 124 -3.18 5.15 -21.58
N CYS A 125 -4.34 4.68 -22.07
CA CYS A 125 -5.61 4.87 -21.39
C CYS A 125 -5.62 4.24 -19.98
N MET A 126 -5.02 3.06 -19.83
CA MET A 126 -4.88 2.39 -18.55
C MET A 126 -4.00 3.18 -17.59
N ILE A 127 -2.81 3.60 -18.01
CA ILE A 127 -1.89 4.39 -17.20
C ILE A 127 -2.57 5.68 -16.75
N MET A 128 -3.17 6.42 -17.69
CA MET A 128 -3.86 7.67 -17.39
C MET A 128 -5.03 7.49 -16.43
N SER A 129 -5.80 6.40 -16.53
CA SER A 129 -6.93 6.16 -15.62
C SER A 129 -6.48 5.67 -14.23
N ILE A 130 -5.64 4.65 -14.18
CA ILE A 130 -5.26 3.99 -12.92
C ILE A 130 -4.25 4.84 -12.16
N PHE A 131 -3.21 5.36 -12.81
CA PHE A 131 -2.17 6.11 -12.07
C PHE A 131 -2.74 7.44 -11.56
N SER A 132 -3.69 8.05 -12.26
CA SER A 132 -4.39 9.23 -11.74
C SER A 132 -5.07 8.98 -10.39
N LEU A 133 -5.44 7.74 -10.03
CA LEU A 133 -5.94 7.43 -8.70
C LEU A 133 -4.88 7.71 -7.63
N TYR A 134 -3.65 7.24 -7.83
CA TYR A 134 -2.58 7.42 -6.84
C TYR A 134 -2.12 8.88 -6.77
N TRP A 135 -1.80 9.49 -7.92
CA TRP A 135 -1.35 10.89 -7.95
C TRP A 135 -2.43 11.86 -7.51
N GLY A 136 -3.69 11.62 -7.87
CA GLY A 136 -4.78 12.49 -7.44
C GLY A 136 -5.02 12.43 -5.93
N ALA A 137 -4.65 11.33 -5.24
CA ALA A 137 -4.77 11.22 -3.79
C ALA A 137 -3.77 12.11 -3.05
N THR A 138 -2.63 12.43 -3.68
CA THR A 138 -1.57 13.29 -3.13
C THR A 138 -1.61 14.72 -3.65
N TYR A 139 -2.32 14.96 -4.75
CA TYR A 139 -2.36 16.24 -5.43
C TYR A 139 -2.95 17.36 -4.57
N LYS A 140 -2.25 18.52 -4.53
CA LYS A 140 -2.66 19.73 -3.79
C LYS A 140 -3.00 19.50 -2.32
N ARG A 141 -2.17 18.70 -1.62
CA ARG A 141 -2.35 18.37 -0.21
C ARG A 141 -2.61 19.59 0.70
N SER A 142 -1.81 20.65 0.56
CA SER A 142 -1.91 21.85 1.42
C SER A 142 -3.26 22.56 1.30
N SER A 143 -3.96 22.43 0.17
CA SER A 143 -5.31 22.98 0.00
C SER A 143 -6.36 22.30 0.90
N TYR A 144 -6.05 21.13 1.46
CA TYR A 144 -6.93 20.37 2.35
C TYR A 144 -6.60 20.55 3.85
N TYR A 145 -5.66 21.42 4.22
CA TYR A 145 -5.36 21.67 5.64
C TYR A 145 -6.56 22.18 6.42
N HIS A 146 -7.50 22.88 5.77
CA HIS A 146 -8.78 23.26 6.38
C HIS A 146 -9.63 22.06 6.87
N LYS A 147 -9.35 20.82 6.45
CA LYS A 147 -10.04 19.61 6.95
C LYS A 147 -9.38 19.00 8.18
N LEU A 148 -8.21 19.50 8.60
CA LEU A 148 -7.55 19.06 9.82
C LEU A 148 -8.20 19.76 11.01
N ASN A 149 -8.78 18.98 11.92
CA ASN A 149 -9.22 19.48 13.22
C ASN A 149 -8.02 19.54 14.16
N LEU A 150 -7.68 20.74 14.61
CA LEU A 150 -6.57 21.04 15.51
C LEU A 150 -7.15 21.63 16.80
N LEU A 151 -6.58 21.29 17.95
CA LEU A 151 -7.04 21.77 19.25
C LEU A 151 -6.06 22.79 19.81
N ALA A 152 -6.55 23.91 20.31
CA ALA A 152 -5.76 24.86 21.10
C ALA A 152 -6.50 25.13 22.42
N VAL A 153 -5.84 24.85 23.54
CA VAL A 153 -6.37 25.14 24.88
C VAL A 153 -5.46 26.15 25.56
N LEU A 154 -6.01 27.31 25.86
CA LEU A 154 -5.31 28.41 26.51
C LEU A 154 -5.79 28.47 27.95
N GLN A 155 -5.00 27.92 28.88
CA GLN A 155 -5.40 27.81 30.28
C GLN A 155 -5.03 29.04 31.12
N ASP A 156 -4.11 29.86 30.63
CA ASP A 156 -3.73 31.14 31.21
C ASP A 156 -4.58 32.26 30.57
N ASP A 157 -5.05 33.20 31.39
CA ASP A 157 -5.76 34.42 30.93
C ASP A 157 -4.81 35.63 30.88
N GLY A 158 -3.52 35.37 30.67
CA GLY A 158 -2.45 36.35 30.77
C GLY A 158 -1.94 36.85 29.42
N ALA A 159 -1.07 37.86 29.48
CA ALA A 159 -0.58 38.55 28.29
C ALA A 159 0.24 37.65 27.32
N LEU A 160 0.78 36.52 27.81
CA LEU A 160 1.43 35.52 26.94
C LEU A 160 0.44 34.81 26.01
N THR A 161 -0.79 34.60 26.46
CA THR A 161 -1.80 33.84 25.73
C THR A 161 -2.71 34.69 24.86
N ASP A 162 -2.83 36.00 25.14
CA ASP A 162 -3.73 36.92 24.43
C ASP A 162 -3.47 37.03 22.92
N VAL A 163 -2.20 36.92 22.51
CA VAL A 163 -1.83 37.01 21.09
C VAL A 163 -2.12 35.70 20.31
N LEU A 164 -2.20 34.56 21.01
CA LEU A 164 -2.23 33.23 20.39
C LEU A 164 -3.41 33.05 19.44
N PRO A 165 -4.66 33.47 19.75
CA PRO A 165 -5.76 33.38 18.78
C PRO A 165 -5.44 34.06 17.44
N THR A 166 -4.82 35.25 17.47
CA THR A 166 -4.47 36.02 16.26
C THR A 166 -3.36 35.35 15.45
N LEU A 167 -2.42 34.67 16.10
CA LEU A 167 -1.35 33.93 15.42
C LEU A 167 -1.85 32.58 14.89
N ILE A 168 -2.74 31.92 15.63
CA ILE A 168 -3.38 30.66 15.22
C ILE A 168 -4.16 30.86 13.92
N ASP A 169 -4.86 32.00 13.76
CA ASP A 169 -5.60 32.33 12.54
C ASP A 169 -4.71 32.46 11.28
N GLN A 170 -3.39 32.64 11.44
CA GLN A 170 -2.44 32.68 10.33
C GLN A 170 -1.97 31.29 9.89
N VAL A 171 -2.14 30.28 10.74
CA VAL A 171 -1.67 28.91 10.49
C VAL A 171 -2.79 28.08 9.85
N PRO A 172 -2.56 27.43 8.70
CA PRO A 172 -3.61 26.70 8.01
C PRO A 172 -4.08 25.49 8.82
N GLY A 173 -5.40 25.38 9.00
CA GLY A 173 -6.03 24.33 9.80
C GLY A 173 -7.40 24.76 10.29
N THR A 174 -8.25 23.82 10.69
CA THR A 174 -9.44 24.15 11.48
C THR A 174 -9.08 24.07 12.95
N TRP A 175 -8.70 25.20 13.52
CA TRP A 175 -8.33 25.32 14.92
C TRP A 175 -9.56 25.52 15.79
N HIS A 176 -9.66 24.71 16.84
CA HIS A 176 -10.66 24.84 17.88
C HIS A 176 -9.98 25.41 19.12
N VAL A 177 -10.14 26.71 19.32
CA VAL A 177 -9.53 27.45 20.43
C VAL A 177 -10.51 27.51 21.60
N TYR A 178 -10.06 27.11 22.79
CA TYR A 178 -10.81 27.22 24.04
C TYR A 178 -9.97 27.89 25.10
N ASN A 179 -10.60 28.71 25.95
CA ASN A 179 -10.04 29.06 27.24
C ASN A 179 -10.35 27.97 28.28
N SER A 180 -9.78 28.07 29.47
CA SER A 180 -10.02 27.14 30.59
C SER A 180 -11.50 26.88 30.84
N SER A 181 -12.34 27.92 30.96
CA SER A 181 -13.75 27.76 31.32
C SER A 181 -14.58 27.14 30.19
N ALA A 182 -14.41 27.61 28.95
CA ALA A 182 -15.14 27.07 27.81
C ALA A 182 -14.77 25.61 27.52
N PHE A 183 -13.53 25.21 27.77
CA PHE A 183 -13.12 23.81 27.66
C PHE A 183 -13.81 22.94 28.72
N GLN A 184 -13.81 23.39 29.98
CA GLN A 184 -14.49 22.71 31.10
C GLN A 184 -16.00 22.57 30.83
N ASP A 185 -16.68 23.64 30.41
CA ASP A 185 -18.11 23.62 30.11
C ASP A 185 -18.46 22.70 28.94
N ARG A 186 -17.63 22.68 27.89
CA ARG A 186 -17.87 21.86 26.70
C ARG A 186 -17.68 20.37 26.95
N PHE A 187 -16.66 19.99 27.71
CA PHE A 187 -16.29 18.59 27.91
C PHE A 187 -16.68 18.04 29.29
N GLY A 188 -17.22 18.88 30.18
CA GLY A 188 -17.67 18.49 31.51
C GLY A 188 -16.54 17.98 32.41
N VAL A 189 -15.38 18.64 32.37
CA VAL A 189 -14.17 18.24 33.11
C VAL A 189 -13.77 19.30 34.14
N ALA A 190 -13.10 18.88 35.20
CA ALA A 190 -12.49 19.80 36.16
C ALA A 190 -11.18 20.41 35.61
N ALA A 191 -10.72 21.51 36.21
CA ALA A 191 -9.53 22.23 35.76
C ALA A 191 -8.23 21.39 35.79
N ASP A 192 -8.10 20.51 36.78
CA ASP A 192 -6.96 19.59 36.94
C ASP A 192 -6.99 18.42 35.93
N GLU A 193 -8.17 18.11 35.38
CA GLU A 193 -8.35 17.03 34.40
C GLU A 193 -8.16 17.48 32.95
N ILE A 194 -8.00 18.79 32.68
CA ILE A 194 -7.90 19.35 31.31
C ILE A 194 -6.79 18.66 30.50
N ASP A 195 -5.57 18.56 31.04
CA ASP A 195 -4.43 17.95 30.34
C ASP A 195 -4.70 16.48 29.99
N SER A 196 -5.31 15.73 30.91
CA SER A 196 -5.67 14.33 30.69
C SER A 196 -6.76 14.19 29.63
N LYS A 197 -7.71 15.13 29.59
CA LYS A 197 -8.79 15.14 28.61
C LYS A 197 -8.28 15.51 27.21
N ILE A 198 -7.36 16.47 27.11
CA ILE A 198 -6.69 16.80 25.85
C ILE A 198 -6.01 15.55 25.27
N LEU A 199 -5.28 14.80 26.10
CA LEU A 199 -4.65 13.55 25.70
C LEU A 199 -5.69 12.52 25.20
N ASP A 200 -6.79 12.32 25.92
CA ASP A 200 -7.88 11.43 25.50
C ASP A 200 -8.47 11.83 24.13
N LEU A 201 -8.68 13.12 23.88
CA LEU A 201 -9.22 13.63 22.62
C LEU A 201 -8.27 13.42 21.43
N VAL A 202 -6.96 13.60 21.64
CA VAL A 202 -5.93 13.32 20.63
C VAL A 202 -5.82 11.81 20.38
N HIS A 203 -5.79 10.99 21.44
CA HIS A 203 -5.72 9.53 21.35
C HIS A 203 -6.94 8.93 20.63
N ARG A 204 -8.15 9.45 20.92
CA ARG A 204 -9.40 9.12 20.21
C ARG A 204 -9.48 9.70 18.81
N ARG A 205 -8.43 10.36 18.31
CA ARG A 205 -8.31 10.87 16.94
C ARG A 205 -9.35 11.94 16.58
N GLU A 206 -9.95 12.60 17.57
CA GLU A 206 -10.88 13.72 17.32
C GLU A 206 -10.13 14.95 16.79
N TYR A 207 -8.91 15.15 17.29
CA TYR A 207 -7.96 16.16 16.84
C TYR A 207 -6.67 15.50 16.37
N TRP A 208 -5.96 16.13 15.43
CA TRP A 208 -4.68 15.60 14.91
C TRP A 208 -3.53 15.84 15.87
N PHE A 209 -3.46 17.05 16.42
CA PHE A 209 -2.63 17.40 17.55
C PHE A 209 -3.36 18.45 18.39
N SER A 210 -2.87 18.66 19.60
CA SER A 210 -3.27 19.78 20.45
C SER A 210 -2.10 20.70 20.71
N PHE A 211 -2.38 21.98 20.94
CA PHE A 211 -1.49 22.94 21.55
C PHE A 211 -2.13 23.40 22.86
N ASN A 212 -1.35 23.43 23.94
CA ASN A 212 -1.80 23.71 25.28
C ASN A 212 -0.87 24.72 25.92
N ALA A 213 -1.42 25.87 26.33
CA ALA A 213 -0.73 26.83 27.18
C ALA A 213 -1.23 26.61 28.62
N LYS A 214 -0.36 26.11 29.50
CA LYS A 214 -0.67 25.76 30.88
C LYS A 214 -1.01 26.99 31.73
N PRO A 215 -1.76 26.83 32.83
CA PRO A 215 -2.14 27.95 33.68
C PRO A 215 -0.91 28.57 34.35
N ASN A 216 -1.03 29.85 34.71
CA ASN A 216 0.00 30.65 35.39
C ASN A 216 1.28 30.88 34.57
N SER A 217 1.25 30.71 33.25
CA SER A 217 2.42 30.91 32.40
C SER A 217 2.94 32.35 32.45
N THR A 218 2.04 33.33 32.41
CA THR A 218 2.40 34.75 32.48
C THR A 218 2.92 35.12 33.86
N ALA A 219 2.31 34.59 34.92
CA ALA A 219 2.73 34.82 36.29
C ALA A 219 4.13 34.24 36.56
N ALA A 220 4.41 33.03 36.06
CA ALA A 220 5.73 32.40 36.21
C ALA A 220 6.84 33.16 35.47
N LEU A 221 6.55 33.66 34.27
CA LEU A 221 7.49 34.51 33.55
C LEU A 221 7.76 35.81 34.32
N LEU A 222 6.72 36.48 34.80
CA LEU A 222 6.85 37.72 35.56
C LEU A 222 7.62 37.50 36.88
N ASP A 223 7.32 36.44 37.62
CA ASP A 223 8.01 36.10 38.86
C ASP A 223 9.51 35.85 38.61
N SER A 224 9.85 35.11 37.55
CA SER A 224 11.26 34.87 37.18
C SER A 224 12.05 36.13 36.86
N LEU A 225 11.37 37.22 36.45
CA LEU A 225 11.95 38.50 36.04
C LEU A 225 11.83 39.62 37.08
N THR A 226 11.15 39.36 38.20
CA THR A 226 10.93 40.36 39.26
C THR A 226 11.40 39.89 40.64
N SER A 227 11.47 38.57 40.87
CA SER A 227 11.86 37.97 42.14
C SER A 227 13.25 37.34 42.06
N ALA A 228 14.15 37.74 42.97
CA ALA A 228 15.53 37.25 43.00
C ALA A 228 15.66 35.75 43.37
N SER A 229 14.65 35.18 44.04
CA SER A 229 14.65 33.78 44.48
C SER A 229 13.81 32.86 43.57
N ALA A 230 13.17 33.41 42.53
CA ALA A 230 12.36 32.62 41.61
C ALA A 230 13.23 31.82 40.62
N PRO A 231 12.83 30.60 40.24
CA PRO A 231 13.54 29.81 39.25
C PRO A 231 13.47 30.46 37.86
N ALA A 232 14.45 30.14 37.00
CA ALA A 232 14.46 30.56 35.62
C ALA A 232 13.21 30.06 34.88
N PHE A 233 12.56 30.93 34.10
CA PHE A 233 11.40 30.56 33.32
C PHE A 233 11.76 29.59 32.18
N ASN A 234 11.09 28.44 32.15
CA ASN A 234 11.19 27.46 31.08
C ASN A 234 9.89 27.41 30.29
N SER A 235 9.91 27.94 29.07
CA SER A 235 8.75 27.97 28.18
C SER A 235 8.17 26.59 27.86
N THR A 236 9.01 25.55 27.79
CA THR A 236 8.55 24.19 27.44
C THR A 236 7.69 23.53 28.52
N ASP A 237 7.74 24.01 29.75
CA ASP A 237 6.89 23.51 30.84
C ASP A 237 5.46 24.06 30.74
N TYR A 238 5.30 25.23 30.11
CA TYR A 238 4.02 25.92 29.97
C TYR A 238 3.40 25.76 28.59
N PHE A 239 4.19 25.78 27.52
CA PHE A 239 3.71 25.63 26.15
C PHE A 239 4.02 24.24 25.66
N GLY A 240 2.99 23.39 25.57
CA GLY A 240 3.12 22.00 25.17
C GLY A 240 2.16 21.62 24.07
N SER A 241 2.61 20.76 23.16
CA SER A 241 1.77 20.10 22.17
C SER A 241 1.74 18.60 22.41
N ILE A 242 0.58 18.01 22.21
CA ILE A 242 0.37 16.56 22.27
C ILE A 242 -0.03 16.08 20.88
N TYR A 243 0.65 15.03 20.39
CA TYR A 243 0.29 14.33 19.17
C TYR A 243 0.69 12.85 19.23
N GLU A 244 0.32 12.09 18.20
CA GLU A 244 0.68 10.68 18.06
C GLU A 244 1.22 10.42 16.65
N SER A 245 2.54 10.27 16.50
CA SER A 245 3.10 10.00 15.17
C SER A 245 2.72 8.63 14.63
N GLY A 246 2.42 7.67 15.52
CA GLY A 246 1.89 6.36 15.12
C GLY A 246 0.56 6.42 14.37
N ARG A 247 -0.24 7.49 14.52
CA ARG A 247 -1.50 7.69 13.76
C ARG A 247 -1.26 7.67 12.26
N ASP A 248 -0.20 8.32 11.82
CA ASP A 248 0.26 8.26 10.44
C ASP A 248 1.79 8.34 10.38
N PRO A 249 2.47 7.17 10.32
CA PRO A 249 3.93 7.09 10.40
C PRO A 249 4.69 7.94 9.37
N THR A 250 4.10 8.17 8.20
CA THR A 250 4.78 8.85 7.09
C THR A 250 4.36 10.31 6.96
N ASN A 251 3.11 10.65 7.31
CA ASN A 251 2.55 11.98 7.05
C ASN A 251 2.43 12.86 8.31
N MET A 252 2.40 12.29 9.51
CA MET A 252 2.21 13.08 10.73
C MET A 252 3.37 14.07 10.92
N LYS A 253 4.61 13.57 10.96
CA LYS A 253 5.82 14.40 11.13
C LYS A 253 6.17 15.24 9.89
N SER A 254 5.80 14.80 8.69
CA SER A 254 6.19 15.48 7.44
C SER A 254 5.18 16.52 6.95
N SER A 255 3.90 16.42 7.31
CA SER A 255 2.84 17.31 6.81
C SER A 255 2.04 18.00 7.92
N ILE A 256 1.85 17.37 9.08
CA ILE A 256 0.93 17.88 10.11
C ILE A 256 1.67 18.60 11.24
N VAL A 257 2.71 18.00 11.82
CA VAL A 257 3.55 18.63 12.85
C VAL A 257 4.20 19.94 12.39
N PRO A 258 4.62 20.12 11.11
CA PRO A 258 5.11 21.41 10.64
C PRO A 258 4.15 22.59 10.83
N LEU A 259 2.83 22.36 10.90
CA LEU A 259 1.85 23.41 11.22
C LEU A 259 2.04 23.96 12.64
N LEU A 260 2.38 23.08 13.59
CA LEU A 260 2.74 23.49 14.95
C LEU A 260 4.07 24.26 14.96
N THR A 261 5.05 23.81 14.18
CA THR A 261 6.34 24.51 14.06
C THR A 261 6.18 25.90 13.45
N GLU A 262 5.25 26.06 12.51
CA GLU A 262 4.87 27.36 11.95
C GLU A 262 4.27 28.27 13.03
N LEU A 263 3.32 27.78 13.83
CA LEU A 263 2.78 28.51 14.98
C LEU A 263 3.89 28.92 15.97
N GLN A 264 4.80 28.01 16.29
CA GLN A 264 5.93 28.27 17.17
C GLN A 264 6.82 29.38 16.61
N THR A 265 7.11 29.36 15.31
CA THR A 265 7.94 30.36 14.64
C THR A 265 7.29 31.75 14.67
N LEU A 266 5.99 31.82 14.41
CA LEU A 266 5.22 33.07 14.50
C LEU A 266 5.20 33.62 15.92
N TYR A 267 4.97 32.76 16.91
CA TYR A 267 4.95 33.15 18.32
C TYR A 267 6.33 33.58 18.82
N GLN A 268 7.40 32.87 18.45
CA GLN A 268 8.78 33.27 18.74
C GLN A 268 9.12 34.65 18.18
N ALA A 269 8.71 34.93 16.95
CA ALA A 269 8.93 36.23 16.32
C ALA A 269 8.21 37.35 17.08
N TYR A 270 6.93 37.17 17.40
CA TYR A 270 6.17 38.13 18.23
C TYR A 270 6.79 38.31 19.62
N TYR A 271 7.13 37.20 20.27
CA TYR A 271 7.65 37.20 21.63
C TYR A 271 8.98 37.96 21.74
N THR A 272 9.91 37.71 20.83
CA THR A 272 11.24 38.32 20.84
C THR A 272 11.26 39.76 20.38
N THR A 273 10.39 40.15 19.44
CA THR A 273 10.39 41.52 18.86
C THR A 273 9.48 42.49 19.58
N THR A 274 8.40 42.01 20.21
CA THR A 274 7.33 42.86 20.76
C THR A 274 7.11 42.62 22.25
N PHE A 275 6.82 41.38 22.64
CA PHE A 275 6.38 41.08 24.00
C PHE A 275 7.51 41.21 25.04
N LEU A 276 8.61 40.46 24.87
CA LEU A 276 9.70 40.42 25.84
C LEU A 276 10.38 41.79 25.99
N PRO A 277 10.70 42.56 24.93
CA PRO A 277 11.25 43.90 25.09
C PRO A 277 10.31 44.84 25.87
N SER A 278 9.00 44.77 25.61
CA SER A 278 8.02 45.58 26.34
C SER A 278 7.96 45.18 27.82
N LEU A 279 7.95 43.87 28.10
CA LEU A 279 7.98 43.36 29.48
C LEU A 279 9.25 43.78 30.22
N LEU A 280 10.43 43.60 29.62
CA LEU A 280 11.72 43.99 30.20
C LEU A 280 11.81 45.50 30.47
N SER A 281 11.20 46.33 29.61
CA SER A 281 11.10 47.77 29.85
C SER A 281 10.20 48.12 31.04
N ASN A 282 9.18 47.29 31.31
CA ASN A 282 8.26 47.50 32.43
C ASN A 282 8.84 47.01 33.77
N VAL A 283 9.70 45.98 33.76
CA VAL A 283 10.36 45.43 34.96
C VAL A 283 11.80 45.92 35.17
N SER A 284 12.19 47.00 34.49
CA SER A 284 13.59 47.49 34.46
C SER A 284 14.21 47.69 35.85
N ASP A 285 13.41 48.16 36.80
CA ASP A 285 13.87 48.46 38.16
C ASP A 285 14.21 47.18 38.95
N SER A 286 13.45 46.10 38.71
CA SER A 286 13.64 44.81 39.38
C SER A 286 14.75 43.97 38.75
N LEU A 287 15.05 44.20 37.47
CA LEU A 287 15.98 43.39 36.68
C LEU A 287 17.41 43.37 37.25
N SER A 288 17.82 44.44 37.93
CA SER A 288 19.13 44.54 38.58
C SER A 288 19.33 43.56 39.76
N SER A 289 18.22 43.08 40.34
CA SER A 289 18.21 42.16 41.49
C SER A 289 18.03 40.69 41.11
N VAL A 290 17.74 40.42 39.82
CA VAL A 290 17.42 39.09 39.32
C VAL A 290 18.67 38.43 38.70
N PRO A 291 18.87 37.11 38.87
CA PRO A 291 19.97 36.40 38.22
C PRO A 291 19.98 36.57 36.69
N ALA A 292 21.15 36.81 36.10
CA ALA A 292 21.30 36.98 34.64
C ALA A 292 20.84 35.75 33.85
N GLU A 293 20.89 34.56 34.45
CA GLU A 293 20.37 33.31 33.88
C GLU A 293 18.86 33.36 33.63
N ASN A 294 18.08 33.98 34.53
CA ASN A 294 16.63 34.10 34.37
C ASN A 294 16.28 34.99 33.17
N VAL A 295 17.03 36.08 32.98
CA VAL A 295 16.87 36.98 31.83
C VAL A 295 17.22 36.28 30.53
N ALA A 296 18.32 35.51 30.52
CA ALA A 296 18.72 34.72 29.36
C ALA A 296 17.70 33.62 29.03
N ALA A 297 17.18 32.92 30.04
CA ALA A 297 16.17 31.88 29.88
C ALA A 297 14.83 32.44 29.38
N ALA A 298 14.42 33.60 29.89
CA ALA A 298 13.24 34.31 29.39
C ALA A 298 13.36 34.69 27.91
N GLY A 299 14.58 34.83 27.36
CA GLY A 299 14.83 35.06 25.93
C GLY A 299 14.52 33.86 25.04
N VAL A 300 14.37 32.65 25.60
CA VAL A 300 14.17 31.41 24.84
C VAL A 300 12.72 30.94 24.96
N MET A 301 11.96 31.10 23.88
CA MET A 301 10.57 30.65 23.81
C MET A 301 10.46 29.44 22.89
N ASN A 302 10.22 28.25 23.44
CA ASN A 302 10.05 27.01 22.68
C ASN A 302 8.79 26.28 23.15
N PHE A 303 8.22 25.48 22.25
CA PHE A 303 7.10 24.61 22.58
C PHE A 303 7.59 23.19 22.80
N SER A 304 7.12 22.55 23.87
CA SER A 304 7.30 21.12 24.08
C SER A 304 6.46 20.33 23.09
N GLN A 305 7.01 19.26 22.54
CA GLN A 305 6.36 18.38 21.58
C GLN A 305 6.33 16.96 22.14
N LEU A 306 5.16 16.55 22.63
CA LEU A 306 4.97 15.27 23.32
C LEU A 306 4.25 14.28 22.39
N ASP A 307 5.01 13.29 21.94
CA ASP A 307 4.50 12.18 21.13
C ASP A 307 4.17 10.98 22.02
N TYR A 308 2.87 10.72 22.25
CA TYR A 308 2.42 9.64 23.15
C TYR A 308 2.45 8.26 22.50
N ARG A 309 2.58 8.20 21.17
CA ARG A 309 2.70 6.97 20.38
C ARG A 309 3.80 7.13 19.34
N PRO A 310 5.06 7.22 19.79
CA PRO A 310 6.16 7.54 18.91
C PRO A 310 6.42 6.42 17.91
N PHE A 311 6.44 6.79 16.64
CA PHE A 311 6.92 5.95 15.55
C PHE A 311 8.44 6.08 15.44
N ASN A 312 9.16 5.11 16.01
CA ASN A 312 10.62 5.07 16.04
C ASN A 312 11.22 3.91 15.22
N ASP A 313 10.45 2.86 14.96
CA ASP A 313 10.90 1.68 14.25
C ASP A 313 10.42 1.68 12.80
N TYR A 314 11.34 1.94 11.88
CA TYR A 314 11.06 1.95 10.44
C TYR A 314 10.74 0.57 9.86
N VAL A 315 11.12 -0.53 10.54
CA VAL A 315 10.77 -1.89 10.11
C VAL A 315 9.25 -2.06 10.06
N LEU A 316 8.50 -1.33 10.90
CA LEU A 316 7.03 -1.33 10.90
C LEU A 316 6.41 -0.80 9.59
N LEU A 317 7.13 -0.02 8.76
CA LEU A 317 6.65 0.33 7.42
C LEU A 317 6.48 -0.91 6.53
N GLY A 318 7.23 -1.98 6.81
CA GLY A 318 7.04 -3.29 6.19
C GLY A 318 5.60 -3.76 6.34
N PRO A 319 5.13 -4.18 7.52
CA PRO A 319 3.76 -4.66 7.70
C PRO A 319 2.67 -3.58 7.56
N LEU A 320 2.97 -2.28 7.80
CA LEU A 320 1.97 -1.21 7.74
C LEU A 320 1.75 -0.63 6.33
N GLN A 321 2.68 -0.83 5.40
CA GLN A 321 2.61 -0.21 4.08
C GLN A 321 2.89 -1.23 2.97
N VAL A 322 4.16 -1.58 2.74
CA VAL A 322 4.56 -2.41 1.60
C VAL A 322 3.99 -3.84 1.72
N GLY A 323 3.93 -4.38 2.93
CA GLY A 323 3.39 -5.70 3.25
C GLY A 323 1.90 -5.84 2.91
N LEU A 324 1.14 -4.75 2.95
CA LEU A 324 -0.27 -4.76 2.53
C LEU A 324 -0.42 -4.87 1.01
N ILE A 325 0.54 -4.34 0.26
CA ILE A 325 0.66 -4.60 -1.18
C ILE A 325 0.95 -6.08 -1.41
N TYR A 326 1.92 -6.63 -0.65
CA TYR A 326 2.25 -8.05 -0.72
C TYR A 326 1.05 -8.95 -0.39
N CYS A 327 0.14 -8.56 0.51
CA CYS A 327 -1.09 -9.31 0.73
C CYS A 327 -1.95 -9.45 -0.54
N ILE A 328 -2.07 -8.38 -1.35
CA ILE A 328 -2.77 -8.45 -2.64
C ILE A 328 -1.99 -9.30 -3.65
N LEU A 329 -0.67 -9.10 -3.74
CA LEU A 329 0.17 -9.81 -4.71
C LEU A 329 0.24 -11.32 -4.42
N LEU A 330 0.44 -11.71 -3.16
CA LEU A 330 0.54 -13.11 -2.75
C LEU A 330 -0.77 -13.85 -3.01
N THR A 331 -1.92 -13.24 -2.75
CA THR A 331 -3.22 -13.86 -3.05
C THR A 331 -3.47 -13.97 -4.56
N PHE A 332 -2.95 -13.04 -5.37
CA PHE A 332 -2.97 -13.14 -6.82
C PHE A 332 -2.03 -14.26 -7.34
N PHE A 333 -0.77 -14.29 -6.89
CA PHE A 333 0.22 -15.27 -7.34
C PHE A 333 -0.12 -16.68 -6.89
N GLN A 334 -0.72 -16.83 -5.71
CA GLN A 334 -1.28 -18.10 -5.26
C GLN A 334 -2.23 -18.70 -6.31
N LEU A 335 -3.08 -17.90 -6.93
CA LEU A 335 -3.98 -18.41 -7.98
C LEU A 335 -3.25 -18.86 -9.24
N SER A 336 -2.18 -18.15 -9.60
CA SER A 336 -1.32 -18.53 -10.72
C SER A 336 -0.62 -19.87 -10.47
N LEU A 337 -0.03 -20.04 -9.29
CA LEU A 337 0.72 -21.25 -8.90
C LEU A 337 -0.16 -22.51 -8.87
N PHE A 338 -1.42 -22.38 -8.43
CA PHE A 338 -2.35 -23.50 -8.36
C PHE A 338 -3.16 -23.72 -9.65
N GLY A 339 -2.94 -22.89 -10.69
CA GLY A 339 -3.72 -22.89 -11.93
C GLY A 339 -3.76 -24.23 -12.66
N SER A 340 -2.63 -24.93 -12.75
CA SER A 340 -2.54 -26.26 -13.40
C SER A 340 -3.37 -27.32 -12.67
N ILE A 341 -3.37 -27.27 -11.33
CA ILE A 341 -4.15 -28.17 -10.47
C ILE A 341 -5.65 -27.88 -10.64
N HIS A 342 -6.03 -26.59 -10.65
CA HIS A 342 -7.41 -26.19 -10.90
C HIS A 342 -7.91 -26.65 -12.26
N MET A 343 -7.08 -26.58 -13.31
CA MET A 343 -7.43 -27.04 -14.64
C MET A 343 -7.64 -28.57 -14.68
N ARG A 344 -6.72 -29.33 -14.08
CA ARG A 344 -6.80 -30.80 -14.02
C ARG A 344 -8.05 -31.28 -13.28
N LEU A 345 -8.39 -30.65 -12.15
CA LEU A 345 -9.59 -30.98 -11.37
C LEU A 345 -10.87 -30.52 -12.05
N GLY A 346 -10.85 -29.38 -12.75
CA GLY A 346 -11.99 -28.85 -13.48
C GLY A 346 -12.50 -29.76 -14.61
N GLN A 347 -11.66 -30.66 -15.13
CA GLN A 347 -12.08 -31.67 -16.11
C GLN A 347 -12.85 -32.84 -15.48
N LYS A 348 -12.72 -33.06 -14.17
CA LYS A 348 -13.26 -34.23 -13.45
C LYS A 348 -14.40 -33.89 -12.50
N LEU A 349 -14.47 -32.65 -12.02
CA LEU A 349 -15.44 -32.21 -11.01
C LEU A 349 -16.68 -31.58 -11.65
N LYS A 350 -17.85 -31.87 -11.05
CA LYS A 350 -19.08 -31.11 -11.35
C LYS A 350 -18.90 -29.64 -10.93
N PRO A 351 -19.60 -28.69 -11.59
CA PRO A 351 -19.44 -27.26 -11.31
C PRO A 351 -19.59 -26.84 -9.85
N ILE A 352 -20.53 -27.44 -9.11
CA ILE A 352 -20.74 -27.13 -7.69
C ILE A 352 -19.59 -27.61 -6.80
N HIS A 353 -19.05 -28.81 -7.07
CA HIS A 353 -17.90 -29.33 -6.33
C HIS A 353 -16.63 -28.58 -6.68
N MET A 354 -16.48 -28.13 -7.93
CA MET A 354 -15.37 -27.27 -8.33
C MET A 354 -15.43 -25.91 -7.62
N LEU A 355 -16.62 -25.33 -7.47
CA LEU A 355 -16.83 -24.09 -6.73
C LEU A 355 -16.45 -24.25 -5.26
N LEU A 356 -16.97 -25.26 -4.58
CA LEU A 356 -16.65 -25.53 -3.17
C LEU A 356 -15.16 -25.80 -2.97
N TYR A 357 -14.56 -26.61 -3.85
CA TYR A 357 -13.11 -26.88 -3.83
C TYR A 357 -12.30 -25.59 -3.91
N ARG A 358 -12.58 -24.73 -4.91
CA ARG A 358 -11.84 -23.47 -5.10
C ARG A 358 -12.01 -22.52 -3.91
N TYR A 359 -13.22 -22.45 -3.36
CA TYR A 359 -13.48 -21.61 -2.19
C TYR A 359 -12.70 -22.10 -0.95
N ILE A 360 -12.79 -23.40 -0.64
CA ILE A 360 -12.12 -23.97 0.53
C ILE A 360 -10.59 -23.87 0.40
N ILE A 361 -10.03 -24.25 -0.76
CA ILE A 361 -8.58 -24.24 -0.95
C ILE A 361 -8.01 -22.82 -0.94
N ALA A 362 -8.73 -21.82 -1.46
CA ALA A 362 -8.31 -20.43 -1.40
C ALA A 362 -8.19 -19.95 0.06
N TYR A 363 -9.22 -20.18 0.88
CA TYR A 363 -9.19 -19.77 2.29
C TYR A 363 -8.12 -20.49 3.12
N VAL A 364 -7.90 -21.79 2.86
CA VAL A 364 -6.81 -22.56 3.47
C VAL A 364 -5.45 -22.02 3.04
N ASN A 365 -5.27 -21.71 1.76
CA ASN A 365 -4.02 -21.12 1.28
C ASN A 365 -3.76 -19.75 1.92
N TYR A 366 -4.79 -18.89 2.03
CA TYR A 366 -4.67 -17.58 2.68
C TYR A 366 -4.28 -17.71 4.16
N PHE A 367 -4.74 -18.77 4.84
CA PHE A 367 -4.39 -19.03 6.23
C PHE A 367 -2.89 -19.28 6.41
N PHE A 368 -2.28 -20.09 5.53
CA PHE A 368 -0.83 -20.33 5.55
C PHE A 368 -0.02 -19.15 5.03
N LEU A 369 -0.47 -18.49 3.95
CA LEU A 369 0.18 -17.31 3.39
C LEU A 369 0.27 -16.17 4.42
N SER A 370 -0.82 -15.91 5.13
CA SER A 370 -0.85 -14.90 6.19
C SER A 370 0.04 -15.27 7.38
N LEU A 371 0.19 -16.56 7.69
CA LEU A 371 1.14 -17.02 8.71
C LEU A 371 2.57 -16.69 8.31
N PHE A 372 2.97 -17.03 7.08
CA PHE A 372 4.31 -16.74 6.58
C PHE A 372 4.58 -15.24 6.47
N PHE A 373 3.57 -14.47 6.05
CA PHE A 373 3.63 -13.02 6.06
C PHE A 373 3.94 -12.46 7.47
N CYS A 374 3.20 -12.88 8.49
CA CYS A 374 3.47 -12.45 9.87
C CYS A 374 4.79 -13.02 10.41
N ALA A 375 5.19 -14.22 10.00
CA ALA A 375 6.45 -14.84 10.41
C ALA A 375 7.67 -14.04 9.91
N VAL A 376 7.60 -13.43 8.72
CA VAL A 376 8.65 -12.51 8.25
C VAL A 376 8.77 -11.32 9.21
N SER A 377 7.67 -10.65 9.56
CA SER A 377 7.71 -9.56 10.54
C SER A 377 8.25 -10.01 11.91
N ALA A 378 7.90 -11.22 12.36
CA ALA A 378 8.45 -11.78 13.59
C ALA A 378 9.96 -12.10 13.49
N ALA A 379 10.43 -12.60 12.34
CA ALA A 379 11.85 -12.86 12.11
C ALA A 379 12.69 -11.59 12.19
N PHE A 380 12.16 -10.47 11.68
CA PHE A 380 12.75 -9.14 11.80
C PHE A 380 12.46 -8.45 13.15
N GLN A 381 12.07 -9.21 14.18
CA GLN A 381 11.90 -8.73 15.55
C GLN A 381 10.87 -7.60 15.73
N VAL A 382 9.85 -7.55 14.87
CA VAL A 382 8.74 -6.60 15.05
C VAL A 382 8.01 -6.89 16.36
N ASN A 383 7.75 -5.85 17.16
CA ASN A 383 7.06 -5.99 18.43
C ASN A 383 5.52 -6.10 18.24
N PHE A 384 4.97 -7.29 18.49
CA PHE A 384 3.52 -7.55 18.43
C PHE A 384 2.79 -7.26 19.76
N THR A 385 3.51 -6.97 20.84
CA THR A 385 2.93 -7.00 22.20
C THR A 385 2.29 -5.71 22.66
N LEU A 386 2.46 -4.60 21.92
CA LEU A 386 2.11 -3.26 22.36
C LEU A 386 0.62 -3.08 22.69
N ALA A 387 -0.30 -3.62 21.87
CA ALA A 387 -1.74 -3.43 22.07
C ALA A 387 -2.47 -4.61 22.70
N PHE A 388 -1.96 -5.83 22.49
CA PHE A 388 -2.62 -7.10 22.85
C PHE A 388 -1.72 -8.05 23.66
N GLY A 389 -0.56 -7.59 24.12
CA GLY A 389 0.37 -8.39 24.91
C GLY A 389 0.83 -9.64 24.18
N LYS A 390 0.96 -10.75 24.91
CA LYS A 390 1.45 -12.04 24.36
C LYS A 390 0.59 -12.61 23.24
N GLY A 391 -0.69 -12.22 23.16
CA GLY A 391 -1.61 -12.65 22.11
C GLY A 391 -1.49 -11.87 20.79
N GLY A 392 -0.70 -10.81 20.74
CA GLY A 392 -0.66 -9.90 19.59
C GLY A 392 -0.23 -10.54 18.27
N PHE A 393 0.65 -11.54 18.30
CA PHE A 393 1.01 -12.29 17.09
C PHE A 393 -0.20 -13.04 16.49
N MET A 394 -0.99 -13.70 17.33
CA MET A 394 -2.20 -14.42 16.89
C MET A 394 -3.23 -13.44 16.32
N VAL A 395 -3.40 -12.27 16.96
CA VAL A 395 -4.30 -11.23 16.46
C VAL A 395 -3.81 -10.70 15.10
N ALA A 396 -2.51 -10.43 14.95
CA ALA A 396 -1.93 -9.99 13.68
C ALA A 396 -2.09 -11.03 12.57
N TRP A 397 -1.86 -12.31 12.89
CA TRP A 397 -2.03 -13.40 11.94
C TRP A 397 -3.48 -13.55 11.49
N MET A 398 -4.43 -13.64 12.41
CA MET A 398 -5.85 -13.76 12.06
C MET A 398 -6.39 -12.52 11.33
N SER A 399 -5.87 -11.33 11.65
CA SER A 399 -6.17 -10.10 10.91
C SER A 399 -5.64 -10.15 9.47
N SER A 400 -4.40 -10.63 9.31
CA SER A 400 -3.78 -10.81 8.00
C SER A 400 -4.52 -11.85 7.17
N TRP A 401 -4.97 -12.96 7.80
CA TRP A 401 -5.78 -13.98 7.14
C TRP A 401 -7.10 -13.41 6.63
N LEU A 402 -7.83 -12.68 7.47
CA LEU A 402 -9.10 -12.07 7.07
C LEU A 402 -8.90 -11.01 5.98
N LEU A 403 -7.84 -10.20 6.08
CA LEU A 403 -7.48 -9.23 5.05
C LEU A 403 -7.18 -9.93 3.71
N MET A 404 -6.35 -10.98 3.73
CA MET A 404 -6.04 -11.80 2.56
C MET A 404 -7.29 -12.48 1.99
N ALA A 405 -8.23 -12.94 2.81
CA ALA A 405 -9.50 -13.48 2.34
C ALA A 405 -10.36 -12.41 1.64
N ALA A 406 -10.37 -11.17 2.14
CA ALA A 406 -11.09 -10.06 1.53
C ALA A 406 -10.48 -9.64 0.18
N VAL A 407 -9.16 -9.40 0.10
CA VAL A 407 -8.51 -9.01 -1.17
C VAL A 407 -8.35 -10.18 -2.14
N GLY A 408 -8.05 -11.36 -1.62
CA GLY A 408 -7.86 -12.59 -2.38
C GLY A 408 -9.15 -13.14 -2.95
N GLY A 409 -10.26 -13.06 -2.22
CA GLY A 409 -11.58 -13.41 -2.75
C GLY A 409 -11.98 -12.57 -3.97
N ALA A 410 -11.59 -11.29 -4.01
CA ALA A 410 -11.81 -10.44 -5.17
C ALA A 410 -10.93 -10.87 -6.35
N ASN A 411 -9.68 -11.24 -6.08
CA ASN A 411 -8.78 -11.85 -7.08
C ASN A 411 -9.36 -13.17 -7.62
N GLU A 412 -9.84 -14.07 -6.77
CA GLU A 412 -10.46 -15.34 -7.15
C GLU A 412 -11.62 -15.13 -8.13
N ASN A 413 -12.49 -14.18 -7.82
CA ASN A 413 -13.63 -13.80 -8.65
C ASN A 413 -13.18 -13.27 -10.01
N MET A 414 -12.33 -12.24 -10.02
CA MET A 414 -12.02 -11.52 -11.24
C MET A 414 -11.08 -12.31 -12.15
N ILE A 415 -10.08 -12.99 -11.62
CA ILE A 415 -9.15 -13.82 -12.40
C ILE A 415 -9.91 -14.95 -13.12
N THR A 416 -10.89 -15.56 -12.45
CA THR A 416 -11.76 -16.59 -13.05
C THR A 416 -12.50 -16.07 -14.28
N VAL A 417 -13.03 -14.85 -14.18
CA VAL A 417 -13.71 -14.19 -15.30
C VAL A 417 -12.70 -13.84 -16.39
N ILE A 418 -11.61 -13.15 -16.06
CA ILE A 418 -10.60 -12.67 -17.01
C ILE A 418 -9.98 -13.80 -17.81
N LEU A 419 -9.60 -14.91 -17.17
CA LEU A 419 -9.03 -16.08 -17.86
C LEU A 419 -9.96 -16.65 -18.94
N SER A 420 -11.27 -16.42 -18.83
CA SER A 420 -12.24 -16.85 -19.84
C SER A 420 -12.34 -15.90 -21.05
N PHE A 421 -11.87 -14.66 -20.92
CA PHE A 421 -11.86 -13.67 -22.00
C PHE A 421 -10.46 -13.50 -22.62
N GLY A 422 -9.41 -13.62 -21.82
CA GLY A 422 -8.04 -13.57 -22.29
C GLY A 422 -7.04 -13.37 -21.13
N PRO A 423 -6.00 -14.21 -21.00
CA PRO A 423 -5.00 -14.08 -19.94
C PRO A 423 -4.20 -12.77 -20.02
N GLN A 424 -4.14 -12.11 -21.18
CA GLN A 424 -3.43 -10.84 -21.37
C GLN A 424 -3.95 -9.69 -20.48
N TYR A 425 -5.18 -9.77 -19.96
CA TYR A 425 -5.76 -8.71 -19.13
C TYR A 425 -5.50 -8.89 -17.63
N LEU A 426 -4.82 -9.98 -17.22
CA LEU A 426 -4.52 -10.25 -15.81
C LEU A 426 -3.68 -9.15 -15.17
N GLY A 427 -2.66 -8.66 -15.88
CA GLY A 427 -1.82 -7.56 -15.39
C GLY A 427 -2.61 -6.27 -15.17
N PHE A 428 -3.62 -6.01 -16.00
CA PHE A 428 -4.46 -4.82 -15.86
C PHE A 428 -5.32 -4.86 -14.60
N TRP A 429 -5.91 -6.02 -14.30
CA TRP A 429 -6.64 -6.20 -13.05
C TRP A 429 -5.73 -6.05 -11.84
N LEU A 430 -4.56 -6.68 -11.86
CA LEU A 430 -3.64 -6.63 -10.72
C LEU A 430 -3.23 -5.19 -10.40
N ILE A 431 -2.81 -4.42 -11.41
CA ILE A 431 -2.41 -3.03 -11.23
C ILE A 431 -3.60 -2.19 -10.77
N PHE A 432 -4.78 -2.35 -11.38
CA PHE A 432 -6.00 -1.66 -10.95
C PHE A 432 -6.35 -1.95 -9.49
N TRP A 433 -6.39 -3.21 -9.11
CA TRP A 433 -6.83 -3.65 -7.79
C TRP A 433 -5.85 -3.22 -6.69
N VAL A 434 -4.55 -3.29 -6.96
CA VAL A 434 -3.51 -2.75 -6.07
C VAL A 434 -3.68 -1.24 -5.92
N VAL A 435 -3.66 -0.49 -7.03
CA VAL A 435 -3.69 0.98 -6.99
C VAL A 435 -4.96 1.51 -6.33
N MET A 436 -6.11 0.92 -6.64
CA MET A 436 -7.39 1.27 -6.01
C MET A 436 -7.37 1.08 -4.48
N ASN A 437 -6.72 0.02 -3.98
CA ASN A 437 -6.65 -0.24 -2.56
C ASN A 437 -5.61 0.64 -1.83
N ILE A 438 -4.45 0.90 -2.44
CA ILE A 438 -3.36 1.63 -1.76
C ILE A 438 -3.57 3.15 -1.76
N SER A 439 -4.15 3.70 -2.83
CA SER A 439 -4.25 5.15 -3.02
C SER A 439 -4.91 5.88 -1.84
N PRO A 440 -6.02 5.38 -1.27
CA PRO A 440 -6.64 6.02 -0.12
C PRO A 440 -6.13 5.51 1.25
N SER A 441 -5.15 4.59 1.28
CA SER A 441 -4.72 3.90 2.52
C SER A 441 -3.45 4.48 3.15
N PHE A 442 -2.50 4.95 2.34
CA PHE A 442 -1.19 5.41 2.84
C PHE A 442 -1.12 6.91 3.11
N TYR A 443 -2.20 7.63 2.84
CA TYR A 443 -2.28 9.07 3.04
C TYR A 443 -3.48 9.41 3.92
N PRO A 444 -3.35 10.40 4.83
CA PRO A 444 -4.47 10.86 5.63
C PRO A 444 -5.64 11.24 4.73
N MET A 445 -6.81 10.61 4.93
CA MET A 445 -8.02 10.95 4.17
C MET A 445 -8.50 12.39 4.42
N ALA A 446 -8.09 13.00 5.55
CA ALA A 446 -8.31 14.41 5.81
C ALA A 446 -7.57 15.31 4.80
N LEU A 447 -6.43 14.83 4.28
CA LEU A 447 -5.54 15.58 3.38
C LEU A 447 -5.76 15.25 1.90
N SER A 448 -6.81 14.50 1.57
CA SER A 448 -7.16 14.14 0.20
C SER A 448 -8.54 14.66 -0.22
N ASN A 449 -8.80 14.59 -1.52
CA ASN A 449 -10.11 14.92 -2.06
C ASN A 449 -11.18 13.97 -1.51
N ASN A 450 -12.42 14.45 -1.35
CA ASN A 450 -13.54 13.63 -0.87
C ASN A 450 -13.81 12.41 -1.76
N PHE A 451 -13.44 12.46 -3.05
CA PHE A 451 -13.48 11.29 -3.95
C PHE A 451 -12.78 10.07 -3.34
N TYR A 452 -11.63 10.23 -2.68
CA TYR A 452 -10.83 9.13 -2.11
C TYR A 452 -11.42 8.50 -0.85
N ARG A 453 -12.54 9.01 -0.35
CA ARG A 453 -13.26 8.40 0.79
C ARG A 453 -13.83 7.03 0.47
N TYR A 454 -13.87 6.62 -0.82
CA TYR A 454 -14.15 5.21 -1.17
C TYR A 454 -13.19 4.25 -0.47
N GLY A 455 -11.99 4.70 -0.08
CA GLY A 455 -11.04 3.90 0.68
C GLY A 455 -11.57 3.36 1.99
N TYR A 456 -12.53 4.03 2.65
CA TYR A 456 -13.17 3.48 3.84
C TYR A 456 -13.83 2.12 3.57
N ALA A 457 -14.33 1.92 2.35
CA ALA A 457 -14.89 0.64 1.93
C ALA A 457 -13.82 -0.35 1.44
N MET A 458 -12.56 0.05 1.22
CA MET A 458 -11.54 -0.83 0.64
C MET A 458 -10.86 -1.70 1.71
N PRO A 459 -10.56 -2.98 1.41
CA PRO A 459 -9.93 -3.87 2.38
C PRO A 459 -8.60 -3.37 2.97
N ILE A 460 -7.69 -2.85 2.13
CA ILE A 460 -6.36 -2.44 2.60
C ILE A 460 -6.42 -1.27 3.59
N HIS A 461 -7.33 -0.31 3.40
CA HIS A 461 -7.49 0.79 4.36
C HIS A 461 -7.90 0.28 5.73
N ASN A 462 -8.86 -0.65 5.76
CA ASN A 462 -9.32 -1.27 7.00
C ASN A 462 -8.22 -2.14 7.63
N GLY A 463 -7.41 -2.83 6.80
CA GLY A 463 -6.24 -3.58 7.23
C GLY A 463 -5.18 -2.70 7.90
N VAL A 464 -4.77 -1.61 7.26
CA VAL A 464 -3.75 -0.70 7.84
C VAL A 464 -4.22 -0.12 9.17
N GLU A 465 -5.50 0.25 9.29
CA GLU A 465 -6.04 0.77 10.54
C GLU A 465 -6.02 -0.27 11.67
N ILE A 466 -6.31 -1.55 11.37
CA ILE A 466 -6.17 -2.66 12.34
C ILE A 466 -4.69 -2.84 12.74
N PHE A 467 -3.78 -2.85 11.78
CA PHE A 467 -2.36 -3.04 12.07
C PHE A 467 -1.74 -1.88 12.83
N ARG A 468 -2.16 -0.64 12.55
CA ARG A 468 -1.75 0.53 13.35
C ARG A 468 -2.16 0.36 14.81
N VAL A 469 -3.35 -0.19 15.09
CA VAL A 469 -3.74 -0.50 16.47
C VAL A 469 -2.86 -1.61 17.06
N ILE A 470 -2.64 -2.72 16.33
CA ILE A 470 -1.85 -3.86 16.82
C ILE A 470 -0.41 -3.46 17.16
N PHE A 471 0.27 -2.77 16.24
CA PHE A 471 1.69 -2.46 16.32
C PHE A 471 2.00 -1.14 17.03
N LEU A 472 1.07 -0.19 17.07
CA LEU A 472 1.33 1.15 17.62
C LEU A 472 0.41 1.49 18.78
N ASN A 473 -0.42 0.56 19.27
CA ASN A 473 -1.33 0.73 20.41
C ASN A 473 -2.17 2.03 20.33
N LEU A 474 -2.70 2.29 19.13
CA LEU A 474 -3.66 3.37 18.90
C LEU A 474 -5.05 2.99 19.42
N ASP A 475 -5.95 3.97 19.46
CA ASP A 475 -7.33 3.78 19.92
C ASP A 475 -8.07 2.64 19.19
N LYS A 476 -8.82 1.87 19.96
CA LYS A 476 -9.44 0.60 19.54
C LYS A 476 -10.86 0.79 19.00
N LYS A 477 -11.44 2.01 19.06
CA LYS A 477 -12.85 2.27 18.72
C LYS A 477 -13.26 1.80 17.33
N ASP A 478 -12.36 1.96 16.35
CA ASP A 478 -12.66 1.69 14.93
C ASP A 478 -12.44 0.22 14.55
N LEU A 479 -11.88 -0.61 15.44
CA LEU A 479 -11.59 -2.02 15.14
C LEU A 479 -12.83 -2.78 14.68
N GLY A 480 -13.97 -2.60 15.38
CA GLY A 480 -15.21 -3.29 15.05
C GLY A 480 -15.70 -2.96 13.64
N ARG A 481 -15.63 -1.69 13.24
CA ARG A 481 -15.97 -1.24 11.87
C ARG A 481 -15.01 -1.85 10.86
N ASN A 482 -13.71 -1.79 11.12
CA ASN A 482 -12.70 -2.25 10.17
C ASN A 482 -12.80 -3.76 9.93
N TYR A 483 -12.94 -4.57 10.99
CA TYR A 483 -13.20 -6.00 10.85
C TYR A 483 -14.53 -6.29 10.15
N GLY A 484 -15.59 -5.53 10.48
CA GLY A 484 -16.90 -5.66 9.84
C GLY A 484 -16.83 -5.47 8.32
N ILE A 485 -16.04 -4.50 7.85
CA ILE A 485 -15.87 -4.24 6.41
C ILE A 485 -15.07 -5.37 5.74
N LEU A 486 -14.02 -5.90 6.39
CA LEU A 486 -13.28 -7.04 5.85
C LEU A 486 -14.17 -8.30 5.72
N VAL A 487 -15.02 -8.55 6.73
CA VAL A 487 -16.00 -9.65 6.68
C VAL A 487 -17.04 -9.39 5.59
N ALA A 488 -17.53 -8.16 5.43
CA ALA A 488 -18.46 -7.81 4.36
C ALA A 488 -17.88 -8.10 2.97
N TRP A 489 -16.59 -7.83 2.75
CA TRP A 489 -15.90 -8.22 1.52
C TRP A 489 -15.79 -9.72 1.34
N CYS A 490 -15.49 -10.47 2.41
CA CYS A 490 -15.48 -11.94 2.34
C CYS A 490 -16.84 -12.50 1.91
N VAL A 491 -17.93 -11.97 2.49
CA VAL A 491 -19.30 -12.36 2.13
C VAL A 491 -19.63 -11.95 0.70
N LEU A 492 -19.33 -10.71 0.31
CA LEU A 492 -19.54 -10.22 -1.05
C LEU A 492 -18.82 -11.10 -2.08
N ASN A 493 -17.55 -11.41 -1.82
CA ASN A 493 -16.76 -12.26 -2.70
C ASN A 493 -17.34 -13.68 -2.79
N ALA A 494 -17.79 -14.25 -1.68
CA ALA A 494 -18.45 -15.55 -1.67
C ALA A 494 -19.74 -15.57 -2.50
N LEU A 495 -20.53 -14.48 -2.46
CA LEU A 495 -21.75 -14.33 -3.24
C LEU A 495 -21.49 -14.10 -4.75
N LEU A 496 -20.41 -13.39 -5.08
CA LEU A 496 -20.02 -13.13 -6.47
C LEU A 496 -19.40 -14.35 -7.16
N PHE A 497 -18.79 -15.26 -6.41
CA PHE A 497 -18.08 -16.41 -6.99
C PHE A 497 -18.96 -17.37 -7.82
N PRO A 498 -20.17 -17.75 -7.38
CA PRO A 498 -21.13 -18.47 -8.23
C PRO A 498 -21.48 -17.73 -9.52
N VAL A 499 -21.57 -16.40 -9.48
CA VAL A 499 -21.89 -15.58 -10.65
C VAL A 499 -20.72 -15.59 -11.64
N ALA A 500 -19.50 -15.39 -11.14
CA ALA A 500 -18.27 -15.51 -11.94
C ALA A 500 -18.20 -16.87 -12.65
N MET A 501 -18.46 -17.96 -11.92
CA MET A 501 -18.43 -19.31 -12.51
C MET A 501 -19.52 -19.53 -13.57
N LYS A 502 -20.73 -18.97 -13.38
CA LYS A 502 -21.79 -19.01 -14.40
C LYS A 502 -21.36 -18.32 -15.71
N ILE A 503 -20.68 -17.17 -15.62
CA ILE A 503 -20.14 -16.45 -16.79
C ILE A 503 -19.14 -17.34 -17.54
N VAL A 504 -18.23 -17.99 -16.83
CA VAL A 504 -17.24 -18.92 -17.42
C VAL A 504 -17.92 -20.09 -18.14
N ILE A 505 -18.90 -20.73 -17.49
CA ILE A 505 -19.63 -21.86 -18.07
C ILE A 505 -20.36 -21.44 -19.35
N HIS A 506 -21.03 -20.28 -19.34
CA HIS A 506 -21.73 -19.76 -20.50
C HIS A 506 -20.75 -19.46 -21.66
N LYS A 507 -19.61 -18.84 -21.37
CA LYS A 507 -18.57 -18.55 -22.36
C LYS A 507 -18.00 -19.83 -22.98
N LYS A 508 -17.65 -20.83 -22.16
CA LYS A 508 -17.18 -22.13 -22.63
C LYS A 508 -18.19 -22.83 -23.53
N LYS A 509 -19.48 -22.79 -23.19
CA LYS A 509 -20.55 -23.35 -24.04
C LYS A 509 -20.62 -22.65 -25.39
N LYS A 510 -20.55 -21.30 -25.40
CA LYS A 510 -20.57 -20.50 -26.63
C LYS A 510 -19.35 -20.78 -27.51
N ASP A 511 -18.17 -20.93 -26.92
CA ASP A 511 -16.95 -21.22 -27.66
C ASP A 511 -16.97 -22.64 -28.24
N ALA A 512 -17.48 -23.62 -27.49
CA ALA A 512 -17.70 -24.97 -28.00
C ALA A 512 -18.70 -24.99 -29.17
N GLN A 513 -19.80 -24.22 -29.08
CA GLN A 513 -20.76 -24.07 -30.18
C GLN A 513 -20.13 -23.44 -31.42
N LYS A 514 -19.31 -22.41 -31.25
CA LYS A 514 -18.58 -21.79 -32.38
C LYS A 514 -17.57 -22.74 -33.02
N ALA A 515 -16.86 -23.53 -32.22
CA ALA A 515 -15.93 -24.54 -32.72
C ALA A 515 -16.65 -25.67 -33.49
N ALA A 516 -17.82 -26.10 -33.00
CA ALA A 516 -18.67 -27.06 -33.71
C ALA A 516 -19.20 -26.50 -35.04
N LEU A 517 -19.65 -25.25 -35.06
CA LEU A 517 -20.09 -24.58 -36.30
C LEU A 517 -18.96 -24.40 -37.31
N ALA A 518 -17.74 -24.12 -36.84
CA ALA A 518 -16.56 -23.98 -37.70
C ALA A 518 -16.06 -25.32 -38.26
N SER A 519 -16.29 -26.44 -37.56
CA SER A 519 -15.93 -27.78 -38.02
C SER A 519 -16.95 -28.39 -38.98
N HIS A 520 -18.22 -27.98 -38.92
CA HIS A 520 -19.25 -28.37 -39.90
C HIS A 520 -19.32 -27.48 -41.16
N GLY A 521 -18.55 -26.39 -41.20
CA GLY A 521 -18.50 -25.45 -42.33
C GLY A 521 -17.31 -25.60 -43.27
N ASN A 522 -16.44 -26.58 -43.02
CA ASN A 522 -15.40 -27.08 -43.93
C ASN A 522 -15.81 -28.45 -44.45
#